data_AF-A0A7Y4SSF9-F1
#
_entry.id   AF-A0A7Y4SSF9-F1
#
_cell.length_a   1.000
_cell.length_b   1.000
_cell.length_c   1.000
_cell.angle_alpha   90.00
_cell.angle_beta   90.00
_cell.angle_gamma   90.00
#
_symmetry.space_group_name_H-M   'P 1'
#
loop_
_entity.id
_entity.type
_entity.pdbx_description
1 polymer ?
#
loop_
_entity_poly.entity_id
_entity_poly.type
_entity_poly.pdbx_seq_one_letter_code
_entity_poly.pdbx_strand_id
1 'polypeptide(L)'
;MPSGMHIGVTVAIVVAALSVPSVTSAQVRAADLSGALTQLDLAVRSLPSTGVQPRLRAAVDWLTTRAQATDPASVSPEYVRSLQRAADLIRLQPGSSVLADVADELDAKVEHCRQLGIGMGGSIEVAVSTRQGGVAVGSWQVFYLLKIYEHVKDASANTFPRLSTPTEARLDPGRYWLWARDPATGRTSQRALVRIVGQTKLQVDLPVQ
;
A
#
# COMPACT_ATOMS: atom_id res chain seq x y z
N MET A 1 70.06 1.07 -33.59
CA MET A 1 69.51 -0.30 -33.65
C MET A 1 69.38 -0.83 -32.22
N PRO A 2 68.26 -1.46 -31.81
CA PRO A 2 66.88 -1.32 -32.27
C PRO A 2 65.92 -0.87 -31.15
N SER A 3 64.80 -0.33 -31.61
CA SER A 3 63.60 0.00 -30.85
C SER A 3 62.90 -1.26 -30.33
N GLY A 4 62.41 -1.22 -29.09
CA GLY A 4 61.49 -2.20 -28.52
C GLY A 4 60.16 -1.52 -28.20
N MET A 5 59.21 -1.58 -29.14
CA MET A 5 57.87 -1.02 -29.01
C MET A 5 56.94 -2.11 -28.48
N HIS A 6 56.56 -2.04 -27.20
CA HIS A 6 55.54 -2.92 -26.63
C HIS A 6 54.14 -2.32 -26.88
N ILE A 7 53.39 -2.94 -27.79
CA ILE A 7 51.96 -2.66 -27.99
C ILE A 7 51.18 -3.42 -26.92
N GLY A 8 50.70 -2.72 -25.90
CA GLY A 8 49.69 -3.23 -24.98
C GLY A 8 48.31 -3.11 -25.63
N VAL A 9 47.68 -4.24 -25.97
CA VAL A 9 46.27 -4.28 -26.40
C VAL A 9 45.42 -4.41 -25.14
N THR A 10 44.78 -3.32 -24.73
CA THR A 10 43.76 -3.34 -23.66
C THR A 10 42.43 -3.77 -24.28
N VAL A 11 42.00 -4.99 -23.98
CA VAL A 11 40.65 -5.47 -24.32
C VAL A 11 39.68 -4.84 -23.32
N ALA A 12 38.96 -3.80 -23.74
CA ALA A 12 37.84 -3.27 -22.99
C ALA A 12 36.63 -4.20 -23.17
N ILE A 13 36.33 -5.00 -22.15
CA ILE A 13 35.07 -5.74 -22.07
C ILE A 13 33.98 -4.72 -21.71
N VAL A 14 33.23 -4.29 -22.72
CA VAL A 14 32.00 -3.52 -22.50
C VAL A 14 30.94 -4.50 -22.00
N VAL A 15 30.71 -4.52 -20.69
CA VAL A 15 29.53 -5.17 -20.11
C VAL A 15 28.33 -4.26 -20.42
N ALA A 16 27.59 -4.60 -21.48
CA ALA A 16 26.33 -3.94 -21.78
C ALA A 16 25.29 -4.31 -20.71
N ALA A 17 25.11 -3.42 -19.73
CA ALA A 17 24.00 -3.50 -18.80
C ALA A 17 22.69 -3.28 -19.58
N LEU A 18 21.91 -4.34 -19.76
CA LEU A 18 20.57 -4.28 -20.35
C LEU A 18 19.62 -3.57 -19.39
N SER A 19 19.50 -2.25 -19.55
CA SER A 19 18.46 -1.44 -18.93
C SER A 19 17.10 -1.83 -19.50
N VAL A 20 16.32 -2.66 -18.80
CA VAL A 20 14.93 -2.92 -19.21
C VAL A 20 14.15 -1.60 -19.08
N PRO A 21 13.45 -1.13 -20.13
CA PRO A 21 12.95 0.24 -20.20
C PRO A 21 11.70 0.43 -19.33
N SER A 22 11.62 1.55 -18.63
CA SER A 22 10.54 1.96 -17.72
C SER A 22 9.12 1.83 -18.31
N VAL A 23 8.99 1.87 -19.65
CA VAL A 23 7.74 1.71 -20.39
C VAL A 23 7.08 0.35 -20.16
N THR A 24 7.86 -0.74 -20.14
CA THR A 24 7.32 -2.10 -19.91
C THR A 24 6.73 -2.23 -18.51
N SER A 25 7.37 -1.63 -17.50
CA SER A 25 6.88 -1.65 -16.11
C SER A 25 5.57 -0.89 -15.92
N ALA A 26 5.36 0.21 -16.66
CA ALA A 26 4.13 1.00 -16.57
C ALA A 26 2.97 0.32 -17.30
N GLN A 27 3.24 -0.32 -18.44
CA GLN A 27 2.25 -1.10 -19.18
C GLN A 27 1.75 -2.31 -18.38
N VAL A 28 2.66 -3.06 -17.74
CA VAL A 28 2.29 -4.18 -16.86
C VAL A 28 1.41 -3.68 -15.71
N ARG A 29 1.80 -2.58 -15.06
CA ARG A 29 0.97 -1.97 -13.99
C ARG A 29 -0.41 -1.53 -14.46
N ALA A 30 -0.53 -0.98 -15.67
CA ALA A 30 -1.82 -0.59 -16.23
C ALA A 30 -2.73 -1.82 -16.44
N ALA A 31 -2.18 -2.91 -16.96
CA ALA A 31 -2.89 -4.17 -17.16
C ALA A 31 -3.31 -4.78 -15.81
N ASP A 32 -2.42 -4.82 -14.83
CA ASP A 32 -2.69 -5.36 -13.49
C ASP A 32 -3.79 -4.56 -12.78
N LEU A 33 -3.75 -3.22 -12.87
CA LEU A 33 -4.76 -2.35 -12.29
C LEU A 33 -6.13 -2.57 -12.95
N SER A 34 -6.18 -2.61 -14.29
CA SER A 34 -7.41 -2.88 -15.04
C SER A 34 -7.99 -4.25 -14.70
N GLY A 35 -7.13 -5.28 -14.60
CA GLY A 35 -7.52 -6.62 -14.17
C GLY A 35 -8.09 -6.64 -12.76
N ALA A 36 -7.44 -5.98 -11.80
CA ALA A 36 -7.91 -5.89 -10.42
C ALA A 36 -9.28 -5.21 -10.31
N LEU A 37 -9.49 -4.09 -11.02
CA LEU A 37 -10.77 -3.38 -11.03
C LEU A 37 -11.88 -4.19 -11.69
N THR A 38 -11.57 -4.91 -12.78
CA THR A 38 -12.52 -5.80 -13.44
C THR A 38 -12.97 -6.92 -12.49
N GLN A 39 -12.04 -7.57 -11.79
CA GLN A 39 -12.39 -8.61 -10.82
C GLN A 39 -13.21 -8.05 -9.65
N LEU A 40 -12.89 -6.84 -9.18
CA LEU A 40 -13.62 -6.19 -8.11
C LEU A 40 -15.05 -5.81 -8.52
N ASP A 41 -15.25 -5.27 -9.73
CA ASP A 41 -16.58 -4.96 -10.28
C ASP A 41 -17.44 -6.23 -10.42
N LEU A 42 -16.88 -7.31 -10.98
CA LEU A 42 -17.56 -8.60 -11.07
C LEU A 42 -17.95 -9.14 -9.69
N ALA A 43 -17.05 -9.03 -8.71
CA ALA A 43 -17.31 -9.48 -7.34
C ALA A 43 -18.43 -8.66 -6.66
N VAL A 44 -18.46 -7.34 -6.85
CA VAL A 44 -19.52 -6.49 -6.27
C VAL A 44 -20.87 -6.74 -6.94
N ARG A 45 -20.90 -6.94 -8.27
CA ARG A 45 -22.14 -7.20 -9.03
C ARG A 45 -22.79 -8.52 -8.69
N SER A 46 -22.03 -9.51 -8.20
CA SER A 46 -22.59 -10.81 -7.81
C SER A 46 -23.25 -10.80 -6.42
N LEU A 47 -23.05 -9.74 -5.63
CA LEU A 47 -23.72 -9.58 -4.34
C LEU A 47 -25.22 -9.29 -4.51
N PRO A 48 -26.06 -9.56 -3.49
CA PRO A 48 -27.43 -9.04 -3.44
C PRO A 48 -27.45 -7.51 -3.41
N SER A 49 -28.49 -6.90 -3.98
CA SER A 49 -28.62 -5.44 -4.10
C SER A 49 -28.97 -4.67 -2.82
N THR A 50 -28.86 -5.33 -1.67
CA THR A 50 -29.23 -4.80 -0.36
C THR A 50 -27.99 -4.52 0.50
N GLY A 51 -28.16 -3.66 1.51
CA GLY A 51 -27.11 -3.41 2.50
C GLY A 51 -25.94 -2.62 1.93
N VAL A 52 -24.72 -3.19 1.98
CA VAL A 52 -23.46 -2.49 1.66
C VAL A 52 -23.19 -2.42 0.15
N GLN A 53 -23.86 -3.23 -0.68
CA GLN A 53 -23.57 -3.32 -2.12
C GLN A 53 -23.66 -1.97 -2.85
N PRO A 54 -24.70 -1.11 -2.68
CA PRO A 54 -24.76 0.17 -3.39
C PRO A 54 -23.55 1.06 -3.13
N ARG A 55 -23.03 1.05 -1.89
CA ARG A 55 -21.83 1.80 -1.48
C ARG A 55 -20.58 1.23 -2.15
N LEU A 56 -20.39 -0.09 -2.12
CA LEU A 56 -19.29 -0.76 -2.82
C LEU A 56 -19.32 -0.45 -4.32
N ARG A 57 -20.50 -0.54 -4.94
CA ARG A 57 -20.68 -0.28 -6.36
C ARG A 57 -20.31 1.14 -6.72
N ALA A 58 -20.77 2.13 -5.95
CA ALA A 58 -20.42 3.52 -6.17
C ALA A 58 -18.90 3.76 -6.08
N ALA A 59 -18.21 3.13 -5.12
CA ALA A 59 -16.77 3.24 -4.99
C ALA A 59 -16.03 2.59 -6.18
N VAL A 60 -16.45 1.38 -6.59
CA VAL A 60 -15.84 0.66 -7.71
C VAL A 60 -16.08 1.34 -9.06
N ASP A 61 -17.30 1.83 -9.31
CA ASP A 61 -17.62 2.59 -10.52
C ASP A 61 -16.76 3.86 -10.61
N TRP A 62 -16.58 4.55 -9.47
CA TRP A 62 -15.72 5.72 -9.40
C TRP A 62 -14.25 5.38 -9.69
N LEU A 63 -13.70 4.34 -9.05
CA LEU A 63 -12.31 3.92 -9.25
C LEU A 63 -12.08 3.46 -10.70
N THR A 64 -13.01 2.69 -11.27
CA THR A 64 -12.95 2.22 -12.66
C THR A 64 -12.94 3.39 -13.65
N THR A 65 -13.79 4.38 -13.42
CA THR A 65 -13.80 5.61 -14.23
C THR A 65 -12.48 6.37 -14.08
N ARG A 66 -11.96 6.49 -12.86
CA ARG A 66 -10.73 7.27 -12.59
C ARG A 66 -9.47 6.59 -13.13
N ALA A 67 -9.45 5.25 -13.20
CA ALA A 67 -8.33 4.48 -13.73
C ALA A 67 -7.94 4.90 -15.15
N GLN A 68 -8.92 5.26 -15.99
CA GLN A 68 -8.71 5.68 -17.38
C GLN A 68 -7.88 6.96 -17.52
N ALA A 69 -7.92 7.83 -16.51
CA ALA A 69 -7.18 9.09 -16.47
C ALA A 69 -5.97 9.04 -15.51
N THR A 70 -5.63 7.84 -15.01
CA THR A 70 -4.54 7.66 -14.04
C THR A 70 -3.25 7.33 -14.76
N ASP A 71 -2.14 7.97 -14.36
CA ASP A 71 -0.80 7.50 -14.72
C ASP A 71 -0.52 6.17 -14.00
N PRO A 72 -0.38 5.03 -14.71
CA PRO A 72 -0.11 3.74 -14.09
C PRO A 72 1.19 3.74 -13.28
N ALA A 73 2.11 4.66 -13.56
CA ALA A 73 3.35 4.78 -12.81
C ALA A 73 3.14 5.27 -11.37
N SER A 74 2.04 5.97 -11.11
CA SER A 74 1.67 6.54 -9.80
C SER A 74 0.93 5.57 -8.88
N VAL A 75 0.56 4.39 -9.39
CA VAL A 75 -0.12 3.33 -8.64
C VAL A 75 0.92 2.31 -8.17
N SER A 76 1.00 2.11 -6.86
CA SER A 76 1.93 1.16 -6.28
C SER A 76 1.47 -0.29 -6.52
N PRO A 77 2.38 -1.28 -6.55
CA PRO A 77 2.00 -2.69 -6.60
C PRO A 77 1.12 -3.13 -5.42
N GLU A 78 1.30 -2.52 -4.24
CA GLU A 78 0.51 -2.87 -3.06
C GLU A 78 -0.90 -2.27 -3.12
N TYR A 79 -1.07 -1.11 -3.76
CA TYR A 79 -2.38 -0.56 -4.08
C TYR A 79 -3.17 -1.54 -4.96
N VAL A 80 -2.56 -2.05 -6.03
CA VAL A 80 -3.19 -3.05 -6.91
C VAL A 80 -3.53 -4.34 -6.16
N ARG A 81 -2.59 -4.86 -5.38
CA ARG A 81 -2.80 -6.06 -4.55
C ARG A 81 -3.94 -5.87 -3.55
N SER A 82 -4.07 -4.69 -2.94
CA SER A 82 -5.17 -4.40 -2.03
C SER A 82 -6.55 -4.45 -2.72
N LEU A 83 -6.65 -4.03 -3.98
CA LEU A 83 -7.88 -4.15 -4.78
C LEU A 83 -8.18 -5.61 -5.15
N GLN A 84 -7.16 -6.38 -5.53
CA GLN A 84 -7.31 -7.82 -5.78
C GLN A 84 -7.79 -8.55 -4.54
N ARG A 85 -7.22 -8.24 -3.37
CA ARG A 85 -7.65 -8.79 -2.09
C ARG A 85 -9.07 -8.39 -1.73
N ALA A 86 -9.48 -7.14 -1.96
CA ALA A 86 -10.87 -6.73 -1.79
C ALA A 86 -11.82 -7.60 -2.63
N ALA A 87 -11.48 -7.87 -3.89
CA ALA A 87 -12.27 -8.75 -4.77
C ALA A 87 -12.33 -10.20 -4.26
N ASP A 88 -11.18 -10.76 -3.84
CA ASP A 88 -11.10 -12.11 -3.26
C ASP A 88 -11.98 -12.23 -2.01
N LEU A 89 -11.89 -11.24 -1.10
CA LEU A 89 -12.67 -11.19 0.14
C LEU A 89 -14.18 -11.19 -0.14
N ILE A 90 -14.62 -10.35 -1.08
CA ILE A 90 -16.03 -10.30 -1.48
C ILE A 90 -16.48 -11.65 -2.06
N ARG A 91 -15.66 -12.28 -2.90
CA ARG A 91 -16.02 -13.55 -3.55
C ARG A 91 -16.04 -14.75 -2.61
N LEU A 92 -15.03 -14.85 -1.75
CA LEU A 92 -14.77 -16.05 -0.97
C LEU A 92 -15.44 -16.00 0.41
N GLN A 93 -15.68 -14.80 0.95
CA GLN A 93 -16.24 -14.61 2.28
C GLN A 93 -17.06 -13.31 2.41
N PRO A 94 -18.22 -13.21 1.72
CA PRO A 94 -19.09 -12.03 1.73
C PRO A 94 -19.87 -11.84 3.05
N GLY A 95 -19.22 -12.02 4.21
CA GLY A 95 -19.79 -11.71 5.51
C GLY A 95 -20.00 -10.20 5.67
N SER A 96 -21.03 -9.79 6.42
CA SER A 96 -21.40 -8.38 6.57
C SER A 96 -20.26 -7.49 7.10
N SER A 97 -19.46 -7.99 8.05
CA SER A 97 -18.28 -7.29 8.58
C SER A 97 -17.17 -7.15 7.54
N VAL A 98 -16.90 -8.20 6.76
CA VAL A 98 -15.92 -8.18 5.67
C VAL A 98 -16.34 -7.16 4.61
N LEU A 99 -17.61 -7.20 4.18
CA LEU A 99 -18.13 -6.26 3.19
C LEU A 99 -18.07 -4.81 3.67
N ALA A 100 -18.39 -4.56 4.94
CA ALA A 100 -18.27 -3.23 5.54
C ALA A 100 -16.82 -2.73 5.56
N ASP A 101 -15.87 -3.57 5.96
CA ASP A 101 -14.45 -3.20 5.97
C ASP A 101 -13.89 -2.96 4.57
N VAL A 102 -14.28 -3.77 3.58
CA VAL A 102 -13.91 -3.55 2.18
C VAL A 102 -14.51 -2.24 1.67
N ALA A 103 -15.76 -1.93 1.99
CA ALA A 103 -16.37 -0.66 1.61
C ALA A 103 -15.63 0.54 2.23
N ASP A 104 -15.31 0.47 3.51
CA ASP A 104 -14.57 1.53 4.21
C ASP A 104 -13.15 1.74 3.65
N GLU A 105 -12.51 0.67 3.18
CA GLU A 105 -11.21 0.68 2.51
C GLU A 105 -11.28 1.30 1.12
N LEU A 106 -12.25 0.90 0.28
CA LEU A 106 -12.43 1.50 -1.04
C LEU A 106 -12.80 2.98 -0.93
N ASP A 107 -13.65 3.34 0.03
CA ASP A 107 -13.98 4.74 0.29
C ASP A 107 -12.75 5.56 0.73
N ALA A 108 -11.84 4.99 1.51
CA ALA A 108 -10.59 5.66 1.88
C ALA A 108 -9.75 6.00 0.64
N LYS A 109 -9.66 5.06 -0.32
CA LYS A 109 -8.96 5.27 -1.59
C LYS A 109 -9.64 6.34 -2.43
N VAL A 110 -10.96 6.26 -2.61
CA VAL A 110 -11.76 7.26 -3.34
C VAL A 110 -11.62 8.64 -2.72
N GLU A 111 -11.76 8.75 -1.40
CA GLU A 111 -11.65 9.99 -0.65
C GLU A 111 -10.28 10.65 -0.83
N HIS A 112 -9.19 9.89 -0.68
CA HIS A 112 -7.84 10.39 -0.89
C HIS A 112 -7.65 10.96 -2.30
N CYS A 113 -8.08 10.22 -3.33
CA CYS A 113 -7.96 10.64 -4.71
C CYS A 113 -8.78 11.92 -4.99
N ARG A 114 -9.99 12.02 -4.42
CA ARG A 114 -10.83 13.22 -4.54
C ARG A 114 -10.21 14.43 -3.86
N GLN A 115 -9.74 14.29 -2.63
CA GLN A 115 -9.21 15.41 -1.84
C GLN A 115 -7.91 15.97 -2.45
N LEU A 116 -7.07 15.13 -3.03
CA LEU A 116 -5.83 15.59 -3.67
C LEU A 116 -6.00 15.96 -5.16
N GLY A 117 -7.18 15.73 -5.76
CA GLY A 117 -7.42 15.99 -7.18
C GLY A 117 -6.59 15.12 -8.12
N ILE A 118 -6.08 13.98 -7.65
CA ILE A 118 -5.19 13.08 -8.41
C ILE A 118 -5.97 11.98 -9.13
N GLY A 119 -5.27 11.16 -9.93
CA GLY A 119 -5.77 9.89 -10.45
C GLY A 119 -6.02 8.88 -9.32
N MET A 120 -5.77 7.60 -9.58
CA MET A 120 -5.69 6.59 -8.53
C MET A 120 -4.28 6.48 -7.96
N GLY A 121 -4.15 5.88 -6.78
CA GLY A 121 -2.86 5.65 -6.13
C GLY A 121 -2.44 6.82 -5.25
N GLY A 122 -1.18 7.23 -5.38
CA GLY A 122 -0.54 8.14 -4.43
C GLY A 122 -0.03 7.40 -3.19
N SER A 123 0.83 8.08 -2.43
CA SER A 123 1.34 7.56 -1.17
C SER A 123 1.50 8.67 -0.15
N ILE A 124 1.30 8.30 1.10
CA ILE A 124 1.27 9.19 2.25
C ILE A 124 2.50 8.84 3.09
N GLU A 125 3.34 9.82 3.36
CA GLU A 125 4.45 9.66 4.29
C GLU A 125 3.87 9.64 5.71
N VAL A 126 3.93 8.49 6.36
CA VAL A 126 3.41 8.28 7.70
C VAL A 126 4.59 8.28 8.66
N ALA A 127 4.62 9.24 9.56
CA ALA A 127 5.62 9.34 10.62
C ALA A 127 4.99 8.89 11.94
N VAL A 128 5.57 7.86 12.57
CA VAL A 128 5.06 7.26 13.81
C VAL A 128 6.04 7.50 14.96
N SER A 129 5.54 8.08 16.04
CA SER A 129 6.24 8.18 17.32
C SER A 129 5.56 7.29 18.35
N THR A 130 6.34 6.61 19.20
CA THR A 130 5.79 5.90 20.36
C THR A 130 5.84 6.79 21.59
N ARG A 131 4.80 6.76 22.43
CA ARG A 131 4.69 7.61 23.62
C ARG A 131 4.33 6.82 24.87
N GLN A 132 5.05 7.08 25.96
CA GLN A 132 4.76 6.56 27.29
C GLN A 132 4.44 7.74 28.20
N GLY A 133 3.25 7.77 28.81
CA GLY A 133 2.82 8.91 29.64
C GLY A 133 2.86 10.26 28.91
N GLY A 134 2.63 10.28 27.59
CA GLY A 134 2.69 11.48 26.75
C GLY A 134 4.10 11.89 26.28
N VAL A 135 5.16 11.30 26.84
CA VAL A 135 6.55 11.56 26.46
C VAL A 135 6.95 10.62 25.33
N ALA A 136 7.63 11.14 24.31
CA ALA A 136 8.16 10.32 23.22
C ALA A 136 9.24 9.36 23.76
N VAL A 137 9.10 8.07 23.45
CA VAL A 137 10.04 7.01 23.83
C VAL A 137 10.49 6.28 22.58
N GLY A 138 11.79 5.95 22.52
CA GLY A 138 12.42 5.33 21.36
C GLY A 138 12.46 3.81 21.40
N SER A 139 13.10 3.26 20.37
CA SER A 139 13.51 1.84 20.31
C SER A 139 12.37 0.82 20.21
N TRP A 140 11.16 1.23 19.81
CA TRP A 140 10.07 0.30 19.52
C TRP A 140 10.02 -0.04 18.03
N GLN A 141 9.80 -1.32 17.71
CA GLN A 141 9.51 -1.74 16.34
C GLN A 141 8.03 -1.48 16.04
N VAL A 142 7.75 -0.60 15.08
CA VAL A 142 6.37 -0.33 14.64
C VAL A 142 5.98 -1.31 13.54
N PHE A 143 4.77 -1.84 13.65
CA PHE A 143 4.12 -2.75 12.71
C PHE A 143 2.89 -2.08 12.10
N TYR A 144 2.55 -2.49 10.88
CA TYR A 144 1.31 -2.10 10.22
C TYR A 144 0.69 -3.25 9.43
N LEU A 145 -0.64 -3.25 9.38
CA LEU A 145 -1.44 -4.18 8.57
C LEU A 145 -2.66 -3.44 8.02
N LEU A 146 -2.90 -3.53 6.71
CA LEU A 146 -4.12 -3.00 6.12
C LEU A 146 -5.34 -3.71 6.73
N LYS A 147 -6.38 -2.96 7.12
CA LYS A 147 -7.53 -3.46 7.89
C LYS A 147 -8.16 -4.68 7.25
N ILE A 148 -8.39 -4.64 5.94
CA ILE A 148 -9.01 -5.75 5.20
C ILE A 148 -8.16 -7.03 5.22
N TYR A 149 -6.85 -6.95 5.46
CA TYR A 149 -5.97 -8.13 5.52
C TYR A 149 -6.14 -8.90 6.83
N GLU A 150 -6.83 -8.38 7.84
CA GLU A 150 -7.18 -9.19 9.02
C GLU A 150 -8.09 -10.36 8.68
N HIS A 151 -8.86 -10.24 7.59
CA HIS A 151 -9.76 -11.27 7.08
C HIS A 151 -9.01 -12.27 6.18
N VAL A 152 -7.76 -12.01 5.84
CA VAL A 152 -6.95 -12.90 4.99
C VAL A 152 -6.17 -13.84 5.88
N LYS A 153 -6.39 -15.15 5.69
CA LYS A 153 -5.64 -16.18 6.41
C LYS A 153 -4.14 -16.01 6.15
N ASP A 154 -3.34 -16.13 7.21
CA ASP A 154 -1.87 -16.05 7.18
C ASP A 154 -1.31 -14.68 6.73
N ALA A 155 -2.15 -13.63 6.71
CA ALA A 155 -1.69 -12.28 6.47
C ALA A 155 -0.69 -11.84 7.55
N SER A 156 0.50 -11.44 7.10
CA SER A 156 1.56 -10.96 7.98
C SER A 156 1.61 -9.44 7.97
N ALA A 157 1.86 -8.88 9.15
CA ALA A 157 2.12 -7.46 9.32
C ALA A 157 3.48 -7.10 8.71
N ASN A 158 3.56 -5.91 8.12
CA ASN A 158 4.83 -5.31 7.74
C ASN A 158 5.39 -4.47 8.88
N THR A 159 6.67 -4.13 8.81
CA THR A 159 7.33 -3.25 9.77
C THR A 159 7.72 -1.93 9.13
N PHE A 160 7.74 -0.88 9.95
CA PHE A 160 8.46 0.34 9.59
C PHE A 160 9.97 0.05 9.56
N PRO A 161 10.73 0.70 8.66
CA PRO A 161 12.12 0.34 8.37
C PRO A 161 13.09 0.61 9.53
N ARG A 162 12.74 1.50 10.46
CA ARG A 162 13.55 1.86 11.63
C ARG A 162 12.73 1.71 12.91
N LEU A 163 13.42 1.54 14.03
CA LEU A 163 12.82 1.70 15.35
C LEU A 163 12.34 3.16 15.53
N SER A 164 11.32 3.35 16.35
CA SER A 164 10.68 4.65 16.56
C SER A 164 11.62 5.70 17.18
N THR A 165 11.65 6.92 16.59
CA THR A 165 11.51 8.26 17.24
C THR A 165 11.84 9.45 16.30
N PRO A 166 10.96 9.83 15.34
CA PRO A 166 9.90 9.05 14.72
C PRO A 166 10.48 8.01 13.73
N THR A 167 9.67 7.02 13.33
CA THR A 167 9.94 6.14 12.20
C THR A 167 8.98 6.43 11.06
N GLU A 168 9.41 6.27 9.82
CA GLU A 168 8.67 6.74 8.64
C GLU A 168 8.53 5.63 7.59
N ALA A 169 7.36 5.57 6.95
CA ALA A 169 7.11 4.73 5.79
C ALA A 169 6.12 5.43 4.86
N ARG A 170 6.20 5.13 3.56
CA ARG A 170 5.17 5.56 2.60
C ARG A 170 4.10 4.47 2.50
N LEU A 171 2.87 4.82 2.84
CA LEU A 171 1.72 3.91 2.79
C LEU A 171 0.72 4.41 1.74
N ASP A 172 0.07 3.47 1.07
CA ASP A 172 -1.08 3.78 0.21
C ASP A 172 -2.27 4.26 1.06
N PRO A 173 -3.23 5.00 0.49
CA PRO A 173 -4.43 5.37 1.21
C PRO A 173 -5.26 4.15 1.60
N GLY A 174 -5.77 4.15 2.84
CA GLY A 174 -6.50 3.01 3.40
C GLY A 174 -6.71 3.12 4.91
N ARG A 175 -7.22 2.03 5.51
CA ARG A 175 -7.33 1.87 6.97
C ARG A 175 -6.28 0.88 7.43
N TYR A 176 -5.47 1.25 8.42
CA TYR A 176 -4.37 0.42 8.91
C TYR A 176 -4.48 0.18 10.40
N TRP A 177 -4.26 -1.05 10.80
CA TRP A 177 -3.86 -1.36 12.17
C TRP A 177 -2.39 -1.00 12.35
N LEU A 178 -2.08 -0.18 13.33
CA LEU A 178 -0.71 0.16 13.76
C LEU A 178 -0.49 -0.29 15.21
N TRP A 179 0.67 -0.86 15.52
CA TRP A 179 1.08 -1.18 16.88
C TRP A 179 2.59 -1.23 16.99
N ALA A 180 3.09 -1.28 18.22
CA ALA A 180 4.51 -1.32 18.54
C ALA A 180 4.86 -2.60 19.29
N ARG A 181 6.07 -3.13 19.09
CA ARG A 181 6.68 -4.19 19.90
C ARG A 181 8.04 -3.73 20.41
N ASP A 182 8.27 -3.89 21.69
CA ASP A 182 9.58 -3.71 22.29
C ASP A 182 10.45 -4.91 21.88
N PRO A 183 11.55 -4.70 21.12
CA PRO A 183 12.40 -5.79 20.67
C PRO A 183 13.18 -6.45 21.82
N ALA A 184 13.40 -5.77 22.95
CA ALA A 184 14.13 -6.31 24.09
C ALA A 184 13.26 -7.23 24.95
N THR A 185 12.00 -6.85 25.17
CA THR A 185 11.09 -7.59 26.08
C THR A 185 10.03 -8.41 25.34
N GLY A 186 9.83 -8.16 24.05
CA GLY A 186 8.74 -8.76 23.26
C GLY A 186 7.35 -8.18 23.56
N ARG A 187 7.24 -7.25 24.51
CA ARG A 187 5.97 -6.60 24.90
C ARG A 187 5.37 -5.83 23.72
N THR A 188 4.06 -5.91 23.56
CA THR A 188 3.32 -5.23 22.49
C THR A 188 2.40 -4.14 23.02
N SER A 189 2.21 -3.08 22.24
CA SER A 189 1.16 -2.09 22.48
C SER A 189 -0.20 -2.60 22.03
N GLN A 190 -1.26 -1.88 22.41
CA GLN A 190 -2.55 -2.05 21.76
C GLN A 190 -2.48 -1.65 20.29
N ARG A 191 -3.35 -2.24 19.45
CA ARG A 191 -3.50 -1.86 18.05
C ARG A 191 -4.36 -0.61 17.94
N ALA A 192 -3.86 0.39 17.23
CA ALA A 192 -4.62 1.58 16.85
C ALA A 192 -5.11 1.43 15.41
N LEU A 193 -6.40 1.68 15.16
CA LEU A 193 -6.93 1.75 13.80
C LEU A 193 -6.79 3.19 13.30
N VAL A 194 -6.01 3.38 12.25
CA VAL A 194 -5.72 4.68 11.66
C VAL A 194 -6.22 4.72 10.22
N ARG A 195 -7.01 5.75 9.89
CA ARG A 195 -7.43 6.04 8.51
C ARG A 195 -6.42 7.01 7.90
N ILE A 196 -5.80 6.62 6.79
CA ILE A 196 -4.71 7.35 6.14
C ILE A 196 -5.25 7.83 4.77
N VAL A 197 -5.72 9.07 4.71
CA VAL A 197 -6.39 9.66 3.54
C VAL A 197 -6.10 11.16 3.44
N GLY A 198 -6.34 11.77 2.28
CA GLY A 198 -6.48 13.23 2.18
C GLY A 198 -5.25 14.11 2.26
N GLN A 199 -4.11 13.56 2.67
CA GLN A 199 -2.89 14.33 2.92
C GLN A 199 -1.66 13.62 2.36
N THR A 200 -0.57 14.36 2.17
CA THR A 200 0.71 13.80 1.68
C THR A 200 1.63 13.36 2.83
N LYS A 201 1.40 13.85 4.04
CA LYS A 201 2.12 13.50 5.28
C LYS A 201 1.16 13.34 6.45
N LEU A 202 1.32 12.31 7.27
CA LEU A 202 0.51 12.06 8.48
C LEU A 202 1.43 11.74 9.66
N GLN A 203 1.19 12.39 10.80
CA GLN A 203 1.85 12.05 12.07
C GLN A 203 0.93 11.22 12.94
N VAL A 204 1.46 10.15 13.53
CA VAL A 204 0.72 9.26 14.43
C VAL A 204 1.52 9.07 15.72
N ASP A 205 0.86 9.28 16.85
CA ASP A 205 1.38 8.97 18.16
C ASP A 205 0.78 7.64 18.66
N LEU A 206 1.63 6.62 18.81
CA LEU A 206 1.23 5.31 19.34
C LEU A 206 1.50 5.23 20.85
N PRO A 207 0.49 5.03 21.70
CA PRO A 207 0.69 4.83 23.12
C PRO A 207 1.36 3.47 23.37
N VAL A 208 2.40 3.47 24.21
CA VAL A 208 3.11 2.28 24.70
C VAL A 208 3.14 2.27 26.23
N GLN A 209 3.30 1.08 26.81
CA GLN A 209 3.35 0.85 28.26
C GLN A 209 4.79 0.77 28.77
#